data_AF-A0A3E4YL40-F1
#
_entry.id   AF-A0A3E4YL40-F1
#
_cell.length_a   1.000
_cell.length_b   1.000
_cell.length_c   1.000
_cell.angle_alpha   90.00
_cell.angle_beta   90.00
_cell.angle_gamma   90.00
#
_symmetry.space_group_name_H-M   'P 1'
#
loop_
_entity.id
_entity.type
_entity.pdbx_description
1 polymer ?
#
loop_
_entity_poly.entity_id
_entity_poly.type
_entity_poly.pdbx_seq_one_letter_code
_entity_poly.pdbx_strand_id
1 'polypeptide(L)'
;MKCRNCPYGIDDYTSRIEMYKTVYGEYPGEERANESEQFVWCDKVGGKVYTYGHCSDWYEQDEENYKNHSKKKRMNKRERYVKRKNHLKYLERVACKYPPAVEYVENPKPYYKRWYRDKSSSYLKRQSNKAIRRYKGELHNGYQHIHKVFDFWWKYW
;
A
#
# COMPACT_ATOMS: atom_id res chain seq x y z
N MET A 1 -7.49 30.26 -7.62
CA MET A 1 -6.67 31.51 -7.60
C MET A 1 -5.21 31.13 -7.77
N LYS A 2 -4.40 31.91 -8.51
CA LYS A 2 -2.96 31.66 -8.66
C LYS A 2 -2.21 31.98 -7.37
N CYS A 3 -1.26 31.13 -6.97
CA CYS A 3 -0.46 31.27 -5.75
C CYS A 3 0.43 32.52 -5.77
N ARG A 4 0.87 32.99 -6.96
CA ARG A 4 1.62 34.24 -7.10
C ARG A 4 0.86 35.51 -6.72
N ASN A 5 -0.47 35.47 -6.76
CA ASN A 5 -1.35 36.57 -6.40
C ASN A 5 -1.98 36.37 -5.01
N CYS A 6 -1.55 35.35 -4.28
CA CYS A 6 -2.09 34.99 -2.98
C CYS A 6 -1.35 35.78 -1.88
N PRO A 7 -2.05 36.38 -0.90
CA PRO A 7 -1.40 37.06 0.22
C PRO A 7 -0.40 36.19 0.98
N TYR A 8 -0.60 34.87 0.96
CA TYR A 8 0.25 33.89 1.64
C TYR A 8 1.47 33.40 0.84
N GLY A 9 1.64 33.86 -0.41
CA GLY A 9 2.73 33.41 -1.29
C GLY A 9 3.31 34.49 -2.19
N ILE A 10 2.73 35.70 -2.19
CA ILE A 10 3.19 36.81 -3.02
C ILE A 10 4.59 37.28 -2.64
N ASP A 11 4.90 37.33 -1.34
CA ASP A 11 6.21 37.80 -0.85
C ASP A 11 7.35 36.85 -1.23
N ASP A 12 7.12 35.53 -1.18
CA ASP A 12 8.11 34.55 -1.64
C ASP A 12 8.23 34.58 -3.17
N TYR A 13 7.13 34.75 -3.90
CA TYR A 13 7.16 34.89 -5.35
C TYR A 13 7.95 36.14 -5.80
N THR A 14 7.67 37.31 -5.22
CA THR A 14 8.39 38.56 -5.55
C THR A 14 9.88 38.44 -5.25
N SER A 15 10.24 37.91 -4.08
CA SER A 15 11.63 37.66 -3.70
C SER A 15 12.37 36.77 -4.70
N ARG A 16 11.70 35.74 -5.24
CA ARG A 16 12.28 34.84 -6.25
C ARG A 16 12.46 35.51 -7.62
N ILE A 17 11.51 36.35 -8.03
CA ILE A 17 11.60 37.12 -9.27
C ILE A 17 12.71 38.17 -9.18
N GLU A 18 12.86 38.82 -8.03
CA GLU A 18 13.96 39.76 -7.76
C GLU A 18 15.31 39.05 -7.77
N MET A 19 15.43 37.89 -7.09
CA MET A 19 16.63 37.06 -7.17
C MET A 19 16.97 36.68 -8.61
N TYR A 20 15.99 36.28 -9.41
CA TYR A 20 16.21 35.95 -10.82
C TYR A 20 16.81 37.15 -11.58
N LYS A 21 16.24 38.35 -11.40
CA LYS A 21 16.78 39.58 -12.00
C LYS A 21 18.20 39.88 -11.54
N THR A 22 18.53 39.67 -10.27
CA THR A 22 19.90 39.90 -9.79
C THR A 22 20.92 38.94 -10.41
N VAL A 23 20.52 37.70 -10.69
CA VAL A 23 21.40 36.65 -11.23
C VAL A 23 21.54 36.76 -12.75
N TYR A 24 20.45 37.04 -13.46
CA TYR A 24 20.40 36.99 -14.93
C TYR A 24 20.35 38.38 -15.58
N GLY A 25 20.22 39.47 -14.81
CA GLY A 25 20.17 40.84 -15.30
C GLY A 25 18.83 41.27 -15.89
N GLU A 26 17.89 40.34 -16.09
CA GLU A 26 16.57 40.56 -16.66
C GLU A 26 15.47 39.85 -15.87
N TYR A 27 14.22 40.32 -16.02
CA TYR A 27 13.08 39.63 -15.45
C TYR A 27 12.79 38.34 -16.24
N PRO A 28 12.32 37.28 -15.57
CA PRO A 28 11.95 36.05 -16.27
C PRO A 28 10.76 36.30 -17.20
N GLY A 29 10.79 35.69 -18.39
CA GLY A 29 9.64 35.67 -19.30
C GLY A 29 8.43 34.95 -18.70
N GLU A 30 7.25 35.12 -19.31
CA GLU A 30 5.97 34.66 -18.75
C GLU A 30 5.93 33.14 -18.49
N GLU A 31 6.48 32.33 -19.38
CA GLU A 31 6.55 30.87 -19.20
C GLU A 31 7.34 30.50 -17.93
N ARG A 32 8.53 31.09 -17.76
CA ARG A 32 9.41 30.82 -16.62
C ARG A 32 8.86 31.41 -15.32
N ALA A 33 8.15 32.52 -15.41
CA ALA A 33 7.41 33.11 -14.29
C ALA A 33 6.21 32.24 -13.87
N ASN A 34 5.60 31.50 -14.79
CA ASN A 34 4.57 30.52 -14.45
C ASN A 34 5.19 29.25 -13.83
N GLU A 35 6.34 28.79 -14.31
CA GLU A 35 7.06 27.67 -13.69
C GLU A 35 7.54 27.98 -12.27
N SER A 36 7.98 29.23 -12.02
CA SER A 36 8.46 29.64 -10.70
C SER A 36 7.35 29.60 -9.64
N GLU A 37 6.07 29.69 -10.05
CA GLU A 37 4.91 29.56 -9.18
C GLU A 37 4.88 28.22 -8.43
N GLN A 38 5.39 27.14 -9.05
CA GLN A 38 5.43 25.82 -8.41
C GLN A 38 6.37 25.80 -7.20
N PHE A 39 7.39 26.65 -7.18
CA PHE A 39 8.39 26.70 -6.12
C PHE A 39 8.07 27.69 -5.00
N VAL A 40 6.98 28.44 -5.15
CA VAL A 40 6.51 29.42 -4.16
C VAL A 40 6.15 28.69 -2.88
N TRP A 41 6.67 29.18 -1.76
CA TRP A 41 6.21 28.81 -0.43
C TRP A 41 4.88 29.48 -0.13
N CYS A 42 3.90 28.70 0.33
CA CYS A 42 2.60 29.22 0.73
C CYS A 42 2.33 28.91 2.20
N ASP A 43 2.21 29.95 3.04
CA ASP A 43 1.98 29.79 4.47
C ASP A 43 0.64 29.14 4.81
N LYS A 44 -0.37 29.33 3.94
CA LYS A 44 -1.69 28.69 4.11
C LYS A 44 -1.63 27.17 3.95
N VAL A 45 -0.77 26.68 3.05
CA VAL A 45 -0.56 25.25 2.80
C VAL A 45 0.56 24.70 3.71
N GLY A 46 1.40 25.58 4.26
CA GLY A 46 2.53 25.23 5.11
C GLY A 46 3.70 24.60 4.34
N GLY A 47 3.83 24.92 3.05
CA GLY A 47 4.78 24.25 2.17
C GLY A 47 4.86 24.84 0.77
N LYS A 48 5.72 24.24 -0.07
CA LYS A 48 5.83 24.62 -1.49
C LYS A 48 4.66 24.06 -2.29
N VAL A 49 4.24 24.82 -3.29
CA VAL A 49 3.10 24.47 -4.16
C VAL A 49 3.31 23.12 -4.85
N TYR A 50 4.50 22.83 -5.39
CA TYR A 50 4.73 21.54 -6.06
C TYR A 50 4.64 20.32 -5.14
N THR A 51 4.84 20.51 -3.82
CA THR A 51 4.79 19.41 -2.84
C THR A 51 3.42 19.20 -2.23
N TYR A 52 2.68 20.28 -1.97
CA TYR A 52 1.44 20.24 -1.19
C TYR A 52 0.22 20.73 -1.98
N GLY A 53 0.39 21.05 -3.26
CA GLY A 53 -0.67 21.54 -4.14
C GLY A 53 -0.97 23.03 -3.94
N HIS A 54 -1.96 23.50 -4.68
CA HIS A 54 -2.48 24.86 -4.56
C HIS A 54 -3.51 24.96 -3.42
N CYS A 55 -3.72 26.17 -2.92
CA CYS A 55 -4.76 26.44 -1.91
C CYS A 55 -6.18 26.08 -2.37
N SER A 56 -6.43 26.01 -3.68
CA SER A 56 -7.69 25.54 -4.27
C SER A 56 -7.89 24.04 -4.08
N ASP A 57 -6.81 23.28 -4.15
CA ASP A 57 -6.84 21.83 -4.18
C ASP A 57 -7.28 21.26 -2.82
N TRP A 58 -7.09 22.04 -1.74
CA TRP A 58 -7.57 21.72 -0.39
C TRP A 58 -9.10 21.63 -0.30
N TYR A 59 -9.82 22.31 -1.19
CA TYR A 59 -11.29 22.30 -1.24
C TYR A 59 -11.84 21.41 -2.37
N GLU A 60 -10.99 20.86 -3.24
CA GLU A 60 -11.40 20.04 -4.39
C GLU A 60 -11.36 18.52 -4.13
N GLN A 61 -11.01 18.09 -2.92
CA GLN A 61 -10.94 16.65 -2.56
C GLN A 61 -11.90 16.24 -1.44
N ASP A 62 -13.17 16.56 -1.62
CA ASP A 62 -14.25 15.67 -1.18
C ASP A 62 -14.90 15.05 -2.43
N GLU A 63 -14.12 14.50 -3.36
CA GLU A 63 -14.69 13.46 -4.22
C GLU A 63 -15.18 12.36 -3.28
N GLU A 64 -16.50 12.22 -3.17
CA GLU A 64 -17.16 11.20 -2.38
C GLU A 64 -16.37 9.91 -2.52
N ASN A 65 -15.77 9.46 -1.42
CA ASN A 65 -14.98 8.25 -1.32
C ASN A 65 -15.81 7.10 -1.92
N TYR A 66 -15.68 6.85 -3.23
CA TYR A 66 -16.50 5.87 -3.91
C TYR A 66 -16.01 4.54 -3.39
N LYS A 67 -16.73 4.04 -2.38
CA LYS A 67 -16.48 2.72 -1.82
C LYS A 67 -16.66 1.77 -2.99
N ASN A 68 -15.54 1.30 -3.53
CA ASN A 68 -15.48 0.26 -4.54
C ASN A 68 -16.04 -1.03 -3.92
N HIS A 69 -17.37 -1.09 -3.80
CA HIS A 69 -18.09 -2.28 -3.44
C HIS A 69 -17.96 -3.20 -4.64
N SER A 70 -16.96 -4.08 -4.57
CA SER A 70 -16.79 -5.16 -5.51
C SER A 70 -18.12 -5.91 -5.61
N LYS A 71 -18.83 -5.76 -6.73
CA LYS A 71 -20.06 -6.49 -7.07
C LYS A 71 -19.75 -7.97 -7.34
N LYS A 72 -18.92 -8.60 -6.51
CA LYS A 72 -18.61 -10.02 -6.59
C LYS A 72 -19.89 -10.79 -6.28
N LYS A 73 -20.52 -11.31 -7.34
CA LYS A 73 -21.63 -12.25 -7.23
C LYS A 73 -21.25 -13.37 -6.28
N ARG A 74 -22.13 -13.66 -5.31
CA ARG A 74 -21.93 -14.76 -4.36
C ARG A 74 -21.85 -16.08 -5.14
N MET A 75 -20.72 -16.76 -5.06
CA MET A 75 -20.54 -18.04 -5.74
C MET A 75 -21.35 -19.16 -5.06
N ASN A 76 -21.95 -20.02 -5.87
CA ASN A 76 -22.65 -21.21 -5.44
C ASN A 76 -21.69 -22.27 -4.87
N LYS A 77 -22.22 -23.24 -4.10
CA LYS A 77 -21.42 -24.33 -3.48
C LYS A 77 -20.63 -25.12 -4.54
N ARG A 78 -21.27 -25.44 -5.67
CA ARG A 78 -20.67 -26.17 -6.79
C ARG A 78 -19.54 -25.37 -7.45
N GLU A 79 -19.77 -24.09 -7.74
CA GLU A 79 -18.76 -23.19 -8.34
C GLU A 79 -17.53 -23.05 -7.44
N ARG A 80 -17.76 -22.88 -6.12
CA ARG A 80 -16.68 -22.81 -5.13
C ARG A 80 -15.86 -24.09 -5.09
N TYR A 81 -16.51 -25.24 -5.18
CA TYR A 81 -15.84 -26.54 -5.21
C TYR A 81 -14.97 -26.70 -6.47
N VAL A 82 -15.51 -26.38 -7.65
CA VAL A 82 -14.77 -26.44 -8.92
C VAL A 82 -13.58 -25.48 -8.90
N LYS A 83 -13.78 -24.23 -8.46
CA LYS A 83 -12.70 -23.24 -8.33
C LYS A 83 -11.60 -23.74 -7.40
N ARG A 84 -11.95 -24.36 -6.26
CA ARG A 84 -10.98 -24.96 -5.34
C ARG A 84 -10.22 -26.11 -6.00
N LYS A 85 -10.89 -27.01 -6.71
CA LYS A 85 -10.24 -28.14 -7.40
C LYS A 85 -9.25 -27.65 -8.46
N ASN A 86 -9.65 -26.67 -9.27
CA ASN A 86 -8.78 -26.07 -10.29
C ASN A 86 -7.56 -25.36 -9.67
N HIS A 87 -7.76 -24.65 -8.56
CA HIS A 87 -6.68 -24.01 -7.83
C HIS A 87 -5.68 -25.01 -7.24
N LEU A 88 -6.15 -26.14 -6.70
CA LEU A 88 -5.25 -27.18 -6.19
C LEU A 88 -4.44 -27.83 -7.32
N LYS A 89 -5.05 -28.09 -8.47
CA LYS A 89 -4.35 -28.56 -9.68
C LYS A 89 -3.30 -27.56 -10.16
N TYR A 90 -3.61 -26.26 -10.14
CA TYR A 90 -2.64 -25.22 -10.48
C TYR A 90 -1.46 -25.17 -9.49
N LEU A 91 -1.74 -25.26 -8.19
CA LEU A 91 -0.71 -25.25 -7.15
C LEU A 91 0.21 -26.46 -7.21
N GLU A 92 -0.32 -27.65 -7.52
CA GLU A 92 0.50 -28.84 -7.70
C GLU A 92 1.51 -28.63 -8.85
N ARG A 93 1.08 -28.02 -9.95
CA ARG A 93 1.97 -27.67 -11.08
C ARG A 93 2.99 -26.57 -10.76
N VAL A 94 2.58 -25.51 -10.04
CA VAL A 94 3.40 -24.29 -9.87
C VAL A 94 4.23 -24.28 -8.58
N ALA A 95 3.72 -24.90 -7.52
CA ALA A 95 4.34 -24.97 -6.20
C ALA A 95 4.84 -26.39 -5.89
N CYS A 96 5.53 -26.99 -6.87
CA CYS A 96 6.11 -28.33 -6.80
C CYS A 96 7.45 -28.38 -6.04
N LYS A 97 7.98 -27.24 -5.56
CA LYS A 97 9.22 -27.19 -4.78
C LYS A 97 9.05 -27.92 -3.45
N TYR A 98 10.09 -28.61 -3.00
CA TYR A 98 10.06 -29.36 -1.75
C TYR A 98 10.05 -28.44 -0.51
N PRO A 99 9.17 -28.68 0.47
CA PRO A 99 8.05 -29.64 0.46
C PRO A 99 6.89 -29.16 -0.42
N PRO A 100 6.27 -30.05 -1.23
CA PRO A 100 5.24 -29.67 -2.19
C PRO A 100 4.01 -29.10 -1.47
N ALA A 101 3.46 -28.01 -2.00
CA ALA A 101 2.29 -27.37 -1.38
C ALA A 101 1.02 -28.23 -1.49
N VAL A 102 0.94 -29.05 -2.54
CA VAL A 102 -0.18 -29.95 -2.86
C VAL A 102 0.37 -31.25 -3.42
N GLU A 103 -0.24 -32.35 -3.03
CA GLU A 103 0.06 -33.70 -3.49
C GLU A 103 -1.20 -34.31 -4.13
N TYR A 104 -1.01 -35.05 -5.21
CA TYR A 104 -2.08 -35.79 -5.87
C TYR A 104 -2.14 -37.20 -5.28
N VAL A 105 -3.32 -37.61 -4.78
CA VAL A 105 -3.52 -38.92 -4.15
C VAL A 105 -4.29 -39.83 -5.10
N GLU A 106 -3.63 -40.90 -5.55
CA GLU A 106 -4.18 -41.93 -6.42
C GLU A 106 -5.01 -42.93 -5.61
N ASN A 107 -6.30 -42.63 -5.45
CA ASN A 107 -7.32 -43.52 -4.88
C ASN A 107 -8.39 -43.82 -5.95
N PRO A 108 -9.30 -44.79 -5.74
CA PRO A 108 -10.46 -45.01 -6.64
C PRO A 108 -11.29 -43.75 -6.91
N LYS A 109 -11.21 -42.77 -6.00
CA LYS A 109 -11.65 -41.38 -6.21
C LYS A 109 -10.44 -40.47 -6.01
N PRO A 110 -9.68 -40.13 -7.06
CA PRO A 110 -8.46 -39.37 -6.91
C PRO A 110 -8.76 -37.92 -6.51
N TYR A 111 -7.89 -37.35 -5.68
CA TYR A 111 -8.04 -35.98 -5.20
C TYR A 111 -6.70 -35.30 -4.90
N TYR A 112 -6.71 -33.98 -5.02
CA TYR A 112 -5.58 -33.14 -4.62
C TYR A 112 -5.66 -32.87 -3.11
N LYS A 113 -4.65 -33.31 -2.37
CA LYS A 113 -4.48 -33.06 -0.94
C LYS A 113 -3.47 -31.95 -0.76
N ARG A 114 -3.89 -30.85 -0.14
CA ARG A 114 -2.94 -29.77 0.21
C ARG A 114 -2.12 -30.23 1.41
N TRP A 115 -0.82 -29.98 1.37
CA TRP A 115 0.04 -30.08 2.54
C TRP A 115 -0.29 -28.89 3.44
N TYR A 116 -1.35 -29.06 4.24
CA TYR A 116 -1.69 -28.09 5.25
C TYR A 116 -0.70 -28.18 6.39
N ARG A 117 -0.33 -27.00 6.89
CA ARG A 117 0.13 -26.75 8.24
C ARG A 117 -0.65 -27.67 9.21
N ASP A 118 0.08 -28.52 9.92
CA ASP A 118 -0.45 -29.54 10.83
C ASP A 118 -1.49 -28.98 11.83
N LYS A 119 -2.41 -29.75 12.42
CA LYS A 119 -3.44 -29.15 13.33
C LYS A 119 -2.81 -28.35 14.48
N SER A 120 -1.64 -28.79 14.93
CA SER A 120 -0.79 -28.09 15.91
C SER A 120 -0.39 -26.68 15.46
N SER A 121 -0.28 -26.42 14.17
CA SER A 121 0.09 -25.12 13.62
C SER A 121 -0.84 -23.96 14.00
N SER A 122 -2.15 -24.24 14.08
CA SER A 122 -3.16 -23.26 14.47
C SER A 122 -3.00 -22.91 15.94
N TYR A 123 -2.80 -23.94 16.77
CA TYR A 123 -2.51 -23.80 18.20
C TYR A 123 -1.21 -22.99 18.42
N LEU A 124 -0.14 -23.34 17.73
CA LEU A 124 1.16 -22.67 17.81
C LEU A 124 1.09 -21.21 17.37
N LYS A 125 0.37 -20.92 16.27
CA LYS A 125 0.10 -19.56 15.82
C LYS A 125 -0.72 -18.77 16.84
N ARG A 126 -1.66 -19.42 17.55
CA ARG A 126 -2.43 -18.78 18.62
C ARG A 126 -1.56 -18.44 19.82
N GLN A 127 -0.68 -19.36 20.24
CA GLN A 127 0.22 -19.14 21.39
C GLN A 127 1.23 -18.02 21.10
N SER A 128 1.84 -18.02 19.93
CA SER A 128 2.77 -16.95 19.57
C SER A 128 2.10 -15.59 19.43
N ASN A 129 0.94 -15.50 18.77
CA ASN A 129 0.19 -14.25 18.69
C ASN A 129 -0.22 -13.76 20.09
N LYS A 130 -0.43 -14.66 21.05
CA LYS A 130 -0.67 -14.30 22.45
C LYS A 130 0.61 -13.79 23.13
N ALA A 131 1.76 -14.39 22.89
CA ALA A 131 3.05 -13.93 23.40
C ALA A 131 3.43 -12.56 22.83
N ILE A 132 3.31 -12.37 21.51
CA ILE A 132 3.63 -11.12 20.82
C ILE A 132 2.72 -9.97 21.28
N ARG A 133 1.41 -10.22 21.45
CA ARG A 133 0.49 -9.20 22.02
C ARG A 133 0.81 -8.82 23.46
N ARG A 134 1.55 -9.66 24.20
CA ARG A 134 1.96 -9.41 25.58
C ARG A 134 3.38 -8.85 25.68
N TYR A 135 4.12 -8.84 24.58
CA TYR A 135 5.48 -8.35 24.53
C TYR A 135 5.47 -6.83 24.63
N LYS A 136 6.22 -6.27 25.60
CA LYS A 136 6.30 -4.83 25.88
C LYS A 136 7.60 -4.18 25.38
N GLY A 137 8.40 -4.90 24.58
CA GLY A 137 9.65 -4.38 24.01
C GLY A 137 9.42 -3.59 22.71
N GLU A 138 10.46 -3.50 21.88
CA GLU A 138 10.54 -2.63 20.69
C GLU A 138 9.61 -2.98 19.51
N LEU A 139 8.81 -4.05 19.61
CA LEU A 139 7.85 -4.37 18.55
C LEU A 139 6.76 -3.30 18.55
N HIS A 140 6.84 -2.39 17.59
CA HIS A 140 5.89 -1.31 17.38
C HIS A 140 4.46 -1.86 17.32
N ASN A 141 3.52 -1.13 17.93
CA ASN A 141 2.09 -1.46 17.99
C ASN A 141 1.47 -1.44 16.58
N GLY A 142 1.68 -2.51 15.82
CA GLY A 142 1.26 -2.64 14.44
C GLY A 142 1.10 -4.10 14.05
N TYR A 143 -0.14 -4.51 13.81
CA TYR A 143 -0.54 -5.89 13.52
C TYR A 143 0.04 -6.45 12.19
N GLN A 144 0.75 -5.63 11.41
CA GLN A 144 1.13 -5.92 10.02
C GLN A 144 2.42 -6.75 9.87
N HIS A 145 3.41 -6.60 10.78
CA HIS A 145 4.71 -7.29 10.66
C HIS A 145 4.74 -8.66 11.37
N ILE A 146 3.79 -8.88 12.29
CA ILE A 146 3.75 -10.03 13.20
C ILE A 146 3.38 -11.34 12.49
N HIS A 147 2.64 -11.26 11.37
CA HIS A 147 2.15 -12.44 10.66
C HIS A 147 3.20 -13.15 9.80
N LYS A 148 4.37 -12.53 9.56
CA LYS A 148 5.43 -13.08 8.70
C LYS A 148 6.44 -13.97 9.43
N VAL A 149 6.51 -13.90 10.77
CA VAL A 149 7.53 -14.60 11.58
C VAL A 149 7.11 -16.02 11.95
N PHE A 150 6.43 -16.74 11.06
CA PHE A 150 5.98 -18.11 11.34
C PHE A 150 6.41 -19.13 10.31
N ASP A 151 7.72 -19.21 10.12
CA ASP A 151 8.36 -20.37 9.54
C ASP A 151 8.73 -21.37 10.66
N PHE A 152 8.31 -22.62 10.46
CA PHE A 152 8.36 -23.74 11.42
C PHE A 152 9.77 -24.30 11.66
N TRP A 153 10.79 -23.45 11.74
CA TRP A 153 12.17 -23.91 11.84
C TRP A 153 12.47 -24.67 13.14
N TRP A 154 11.59 -24.56 14.15
CA TRP A 154 11.74 -25.20 15.45
C TRP A 154 11.07 -26.58 15.59
N LYS A 155 10.46 -27.13 14.53
CA LYS A 155 9.85 -28.48 14.57
C LYS A 155 10.79 -29.59 14.05
N TYR A 156 12.07 -29.28 13.83
CA TYR A 156 13.12 -30.19 13.38
C TYR A 156 14.18 -30.50 14.46
N TRP A 157 13.89 -30.20 15.73
CA TRP A 157 14.72 -30.56 16.88
C TRP A 157 13.86 -31.24 17.95
#